data_AF-A0A962NAB4-F1
#
_entry.id   AF-A0A962NAB4-F1
#
_cell.length_a   1.000
_cell.length_b   1.000
_cell.length_c   1.000
_cell.angle_alpha   90.00
_cell.angle_beta   90.00
_cell.angle_gamma   90.00
#
_symmetry.space_group_name_H-M   'P 1'
#
loop_
_entity.id
_entity.type
_entity.pdbx_description
1 polymer ?
#
loop_
_entity_poly.entity_id
_entity_poly.type
_entity_poly.pdbx_seq_one_letter_code
_entity_poly.pdbx_strand_id
1 'polypeptide(L)' 'MCVLGVESSCDETGLAVYHTRRGLLGHTLYSQIELHAAYGGVVPEIASRDHLRK' A
#
# COMPACT_ATOMS: atom_id res chain seq x y z
N MET A 1 -8.45 -0.32 21.59
CA MET A 1 -8.32 0.83 20.68
C MET A 1 -7.92 0.28 19.33
N CYS A 2 -8.57 0.74 18.27
CA CYS A 2 -8.18 0.40 16.90
C CYS A 2 -7.29 1.50 16.32
N VAL A 3 -6.24 1.12 15.61
CA VAL A 3 -5.34 1.98 14.84
C VAL A 3 -5.47 1.58 13.38
N LEU A 4 -5.68 2.55 12.50
CA LEU A 4 -5.63 2.36 11.05
C LEU A 4 -4.22 2.75 10.58
N GLY A 5 -3.50 1.79 10.01
CA GLY A 5 -2.25 2.01 9.30
C GLY A 5 -2.51 2.24 7.82
N VAL A 6 -1.82 3.22 7.24
CA VAL A 6 -1.81 3.52 5.80
C VAL A 6 -0.36 3.55 5.36
N GLU A 7 -0.04 2.81 4.31
CA GLU A 7 1.30 2.71 3.74
C GLU A 7 1.23 3.03 2.24
N SER A 8 2.01 4.03 1.82
CA SER A 8 2.08 4.52 0.43
C SER A 8 3.43 5.18 0.13
N SER A 9 4.53 4.63 0.67
CA SER A 9 5.86 5.23 0.54
C SER A 9 6.55 4.93 -0.79
N CYS A 10 6.23 3.80 -1.45
CA CYS A 10 6.87 3.36 -2.69
C CYS A 10 5.83 2.96 -3.76
N ASP A 11 5.62 1.67 -4.00
CA ASP A 11 4.77 1.16 -5.08
C ASP A 11 3.69 0.18 -4.59
N GLU A 12 3.54 0.05 -3.28
CA GLU A 12 2.43 -0.65 -2.64
C GLU A 12 1.48 0.31 -1.91
N THR A 13 0.17 0.08 -2.07
CA THR A 13 -0.86 0.68 -1.21
C THR A 13 -1.28 -0.34 -0.17
N GLY A 14 -0.91 -0.10 1.08
CA GLY A 14 -1.20 -0.98 2.21
C GLY A 14 -2.17 -0.34 3.21
N LEU A 15 -3.17 -1.11 3.65
CA LEU A 15 -4.05 -0.73 4.76
C LEU A 15 -4.08 -1.84 5.80
N ALA A 16 -4.06 -1.47 7.08
CA ALA A 16 -4.15 -2.43 8.18
C ALA A 16 -4.94 -1.86 9.35
N VAL A 17 -5.76 -2.71 10.00
CA VAL A 17 -6.41 -2.37 11.27
C VAL A 17 -5.76 -3.16 12.38
N TYR A 18 -5.12 -2.47 13.30
CA TYR A 18 -4.49 -3.06 14.48
C TYR A 18 -5.27 -2.72 15.74
N HIS A 19 -5.58 -3.72 16.56
CA HIS A 19 -6.23 -3.51 17.85
C HIS A 19 -5.25 -3.75 18.99
N THR A 20 -5.11 -2.77 19.89
CA THR A 20 -4.08 -2.74 20.94
C THR A 20 -4.03 -3.97 21.85
N ARG A 21 -5.12 -4.73 21.98
CA ARG A 21 -5.17 -5.99 22.76
C ARG A 21 -5.37 -7.25 21.93
N ARG A 22 -5.82 -7.12 20.68
CA ARG A 22 -6.20 -8.27 19.84
C ARG A 22 -5.23 -8.50 18.69
N GLY A 23 -4.23 -7.64 18.53
CA GLY A 23 -3.27 -7.70 17.43
C GLY A 23 -3.88 -7.21 16.13
N LEU A 24 -3.35 -7.73 15.02
CA LEU A 24 -3.81 -7.41 13.67
C LEU A 24 -5.22 -7.99 13.45
N LEU A 25 -6.18 -7.11 13.15
CA LEU A 25 -7.56 -7.52 12.85
C LEU A 25 -7.75 -7.82 11.36
N GLY A 26 -6.95 -7.18 10.50
CA GLY A 26 -6.98 -7.40 9.06
C GLY A 26 -6.06 -6.44 8.35
N HIS A 27 -5.69 -6.79 7.12
CA HIS A 27 -4.92 -5.95 6.22
C HIS A 27 -5.30 -6.21 4.77
N THR A 28 -4.98 -5.28 3.89
CA THR A 28 -5.00 -5.45 2.45
C THR A 28 -3.76 -4.79 1.86
N LEU A 29 -3.30 -5.32 0.73
CA LEU A 29 -2.15 -4.81 0.01
C LEU A 29 -2.47 -4.83 -1.49
N TYR A 30 -2.19 -3.72 -2.15
CA TYR A 30 -2.18 -3.63 -3.59
C TYR A 30 -0.76 -3.30 -4.05
N SER A 31 -0.22 -4.05 -5.01
CA SER A 31 1.13 -3.88 -5.53
C SER A 31 1.10 -3.40 -6.97
N GLN A 32 1.96 -2.44 -7.29
CA GLN A 32 2.10 -1.88 -8.63
C GLN A 32 3.26 -2.53 -9.42
N ILE A 33 3.82 -3.65 -8.95
CA ILE A 33 4.95 -4.32 -9.62
C ILE A 33 4.67 -4.57 -11.11
N GLU A 34 3.47 -5.04 -11.45
CA GLU A 34 3.07 -5.28 -12.85
C GLU A 34 3.06 -4.01 -13.68
N LEU A 35 2.68 -2.88 -13.08
CA LEU A 35 2.66 -1.57 -13.74
C LEU A 35 4.09 -1.07 -14.00
N HIS A 36 5.01 -1.28 -13.05
CA HIS A 36 6.41 -0.84 -13.16
C HIS A 36 7.31 -1.81 -13.95
N ALA A 37 6.88 -3.05 -14.17
CA ALA A 37 7.64 -4.07 -14.89
C ALA A 37 8.08 -3.62 -16.29
N ALA A 38 7.24 -2.84 -16.99
CA ALA A 38 7.56 -2.30 -18.31
C ALA A 38 8.73 -1.29 -18.33
N TYR A 39 9.07 -0.72 -17.18
CA TYR A 39 10.09 0.32 -17.04
C TYR A 39 11.39 -0.17 -16.40
N GLY A 40 11.43 -1.44 -15.95
CA GLY A 40 12.59 -2.03 -15.28
C GLY A 40 12.86 -1.46 -13.88
N GLY A 41 11.90 -0.77 -13.29
CA GLY A 41 12.00 -0.17 -11.96
C GLY A 41 10.81 0.76 -11.67
N VAL A 42 10.69 1.16 -10.40
CA VAL A 42 9.60 2.04 -9.95
C VAL A 42 9.75 3.42 -10.60
N VAL A 43 8.69 3.88 -11.26
CA VAL A 43 8.59 5.24 -11.81
C VAL A 43 7.80 6.11 -10.82
N PRO A 44 8.45 7.08 -10.13
CA PRO A 44 7.82 7.79 -9.01
C PRO A 44 6.49 8.48 -9.32
N GLU A 45 6.37 9.11 -10.50
CA GLU A 45 5.13 9.78 -10.93
C GLU A 45 3.99 8.79 -11.17
N ILE A 46 4.29 7.61 -11.72
CA ILE A 46 3.29 6.56 -11.92
C ILE A 46 2.83 6.02 -10.57
N ALA A 47 3.77 5.80 -9.65
CA ALA A 47 3.47 5.26 -8.33
C ALA A 47 2.57 6.19 -7.51
N SER A 48 2.92 7.48 -7.47
CA SER A 48 2.13 8.53 -6.83
C SER A 48 0.68 8.55 -7.32
N ARG A 49 0.47 8.41 -8.64
CA ARG A 49 -0.88 8.40 -9.22
C ARG A 49 -1.66 7.13 -8.92
N ASP A 50 -1.02 5.97 -8.91
CA ASP A 50 -1.74 4.71 -8.73
C ASP A 50 -2.21 4.52 -7.28
N HIS A 51 -1.48 5.08 -6.29
CA HIS A 51 -1.97 5.15 -4.90
C HIS A 51 -3.31 5.89 -4.73
N LEU A 52 -3.69 6.79 -5.65
CA LEU A 52 -4.97 7.52 -5.60
C LEU A 52 -6.13 6.78 -6.27
N ARG A 53 -5.86 5.74 -7.05
CA ARG A 53 -6.85 5.07 -7.91
C ARG A 53 -7.38 3.76 -7.34
N LYS A 54 -6.66 3.15 -6.41
CA LYS A 54 -6.88 1.79 -5.89
C LYS A 54 -6.94 1.82 -4.38
#